data_AF-A0A918E3L9-F1
#
_entry.id   AF-A0A918E3L9-F1
#
_cell.length_a   1.000
_cell.length_b   1.000
_cell.length_c   1.000
_cell.angle_alpha   90.00
_cell.angle_beta   90.00
_cell.angle_gamma   90.00
#
_symmetry.space_group_name_H-M   'P 1'
#
loop_
_entity.id
_entity.type
_entity.pdbx_description
1 polymer ?
#
loop_
_entity_poly.entity_id
_entity_poly.type
_entity_poly.pdbx_seq_one_letter_code
_entity_poly.pdbx_strand_id
1 'polypeptide(L)'
;MGVALLIGLPLGLWAGLRRGAVDAIAGRLADTILSLPALVAALAIIAVLGPGLVNAMLSIGIIFAPGLFRVVRGATLAVAEETFVDSAVAIGSSTRRTLWVHILPNIAAPLLVQVTILMGVALLVEASLSFIGLGVQPPDASWGSMLKAAYTNQFHSPFAVVPSGVAMVLTVLAFNTIGDSIRDAVGLRRRT
;
A
#
# COMPACT_ATOMS: atom_id res chain seq x y z
N MET A 1 -1.00 2.22 5.33
CA MET A 1 -1.66 1.21 4.46
C MET A 1 -3.18 1.22 4.50
N GLY A 2 -3.83 1.41 5.66
CA GLY A 2 -5.29 1.46 5.75
C GLY A 2 -5.94 2.45 4.78
N VAL A 3 -5.42 3.67 4.67
CA VAL A 3 -5.89 4.68 3.70
C VAL A 3 -5.76 4.20 2.24
N ALA A 4 -4.63 3.60 1.89
CA ALA A 4 -4.42 3.05 0.54
C ALA A 4 -5.43 1.95 0.22
N LEU A 5 -5.74 1.07 1.20
CA LEU A 5 -6.76 0.04 1.08
C LEU A 5 -8.16 0.64 0.93
N LEU A 6 -8.52 1.61 1.77
CA LEU A 6 -9.83 2.26 1.74
C LEU A 6 -10.12 2.96 0.39
N ILE A 7 -9.08 3.42 -0.31
CA ILE A 7 -9.23 4.07 -1.61
C ILE A 7 -9.08 3.05 -2.74
N GLY A 8 -7.94 2.35 -2.79
CA GLY A 8 -7.55 1.50 -3.92
C GLY A 8 -8.38 0.23 -4.05
N LEU A 9 -8.78 -0.40 -2.94
CA LEU A 9 -9.56 -1.65 -2.96
C LEU A 9 -10.96 -1.47 -3.57
N PRO A 10 -11.83 -0.56 -3.08
CA PRO A 10 -13.16 -0.42 -3.65
C PRO A 10 -13.12 0.08 -5.09
N LEU A 11 -12.21 1.02 -5.42
CA LEU A 11 -12.04 1.51 -6.79
C LEU A 11 -11.58 0.39 -7.73
N GLY A 12 -10.62 -0.43 -7.30
CA GLY A 12 -10.08 -1.52 -8.11
C GLY A 12 -11.11 -2.60 -8.36
N LEU A 13 -11.87 -2.99 -7.33
CA LEU A 13 -12.98 -3.94 -7.44
C LEU A 13 -14.03 -3.44 -8.44
N TRP A 14 -14.47 -2.19 -8.30
CA TRP A 14 -15.48 -1.62 -9.19
C TRP A 14 -15.00 -1.44 -10.63
N ALA A 15 -13.78 -0.95 -10.82
CA ALA A 15 -13.18 -0.77 -12.14
C ALA A 15 -12.99 -2.12 -12.84
N GLY A 16 -12.53 -3.14 -12.12
CA GLY A 16 -12.31 -4.47 -12.68
C GLY A 16 -13.61 -5.17 -13.10
N LEU A 17 -14.71 -4.98 -12.36
CA LEU A 17 -15.97 -5.63 -12.70
C LEU A 17 -16.77 -4.91 -13.80
N ARG A 18 -16.79 -3.56 -13.80
CA ARG A 18 -17.64 -2.78 -14.72
C ARG A 18 -16.94 -2.25 -15.98
N ARG A 19 -15.60 -2.22 -16.02
CA ARG A 19 -14.78 -1.84 -17.20
C ARG A 19 -15.20 -0.52 -17.90
N GLY A 20 -15.87 0.38 -17.19
CA GLY A 20 -16.54 1.57 -17.75
C GLY A 20 -15.87 2.89 -17.40
N ALA A 21 -16.64 3.98 -17.32
CA ALA A 21 -16.11 5.32 -17.04
C ALA A 21 -15.32 5.42 -15.72
N VAL A 22 -15.72 4.66 -14.69
CA VAL A 22 -14.99 4.57 -13.42
C VAL A 22 -13.57 4.08 -13.62
N ASP A 23 -13.39 3.08 -14.49
CA ASP A 23 -12.08 2.53 -14.82
C ASP A 23 -11.21 3.55 -15.55
N ALA A 24 -11.78 4.22 -16.57
CA ALA A 24 -11.07 5.23 -17.34
C ALA A 24 -10.63 6.43 -16.47
N ILE A 25 -11.51 6.94 -15.60
CA ILE A 25 -11.21 8.10 -14.74
C ILE A 25 -10.24 7.71 -13.63
N ALA A 26 -10.50 6.62 -12.90
CA ALA A 26 -9.63 6.18 -11.81
C ALA A 26 -8.25 5.76 -12.32
N GLY A 27 -8.19 5.09 -13.48
CA GLY A 27 -6.95 4.76 -14.17
C GLY A 27 -6.14 6.01 -14.51
N ARG A 28 -6.74 7.02 -15.14
CA ARG A 28 -6.04 8.27 -15.47
C ARG A 28 -5.55 9.05 -14.25
N LEU A 29 -6.33 9.09 -13.18
CA LEU A 29 -5.91 9.71 -11.92
C LEU A 29 -4.74 8.95 -11.30
N ALA A 30 -4.80 7.61 -11.32
CA ALA A 30 -3.72 6.76 -10.86
C ALA A 30 -2.43 6.99 -11.68
N ASP A 31 -2.54 7.04 -13.01
CA ASP A 31 -1.42 7.27 -13.92
C ASP A 31 -0.78 8.65 -13.69
N THR A 32 -1.59 9.68 -13.48
CA THR A 32 -1.12 11.03 -13.16
C THR A 32 -0.32 11.05 -11.86
N ILE A 33 -0.82 10.43 -10.79
CA ILE A 33 -0.12 10.39 -9.49
C ILE A 33 1.18 9.59 -9.61
N LEU A 34 1.16 8.44 -10.29
CA LEU A 34 2.33 7.56 -10.45
C LEU A 34 3.40 8.13 -11.40
N SER A 35 3.08 9.17 -12.18
CA SER A 35 4.06 9.89 -12.99
C SER A 35 5.03 10.73 -12.16
N LEU A 36 4.64 11.08 -10.92
CA LEU A 36 5.47 11.82 -10.00
C LEU A 36 6.37 10.86 -9.20
N PRO A 37 7.64 11.22 -8.93
CA PRO A 37 8.45 10.50 -7.96
C PRO A 37 7.75 10.46 -6.59
N ALA A 38 7.67 9.29 -5.97
CA ALA A 38 6.87 9.07 -4.76
C ALA A 38 7.21 10.03 -3.62
N LEU A 39 8.50 10.32 -3.41
CA LEU A 39 8.94 11.28 -2.39
C LEU A 39 8.48 12.70 -2.72
N VAL A 40 8.60 13.13 -3.98
CA VAL A 40 8.18 14.47 -4.42
C VAL A 40 6.66 14.64 -4.24
N ALA A 41 5.88 13.63 -4.62
CA ALA A 41 4.44 13.63 -4.37
C ALA A 41 4.12 13.72 -2.87
N ALA A 42 4.87 12.99 -2.02
CA ALA A 42 4.66 13.00 -0.58
C ALA A 42 4.93 14.36 0.04
N LEU A 43 6.02 15.00 -0.38
CA LEU A 43 6.38 16.35 0.04
C LEU A 43 5.33 17.38 -0.40
N ALA A 44 4.82 17.27 -1.64
CA ALA A 44 3.77 18.18 -2.14
C ALA A 44 2.48 18.08 -1.32
N ILE A 45 2.04 16.86 -0.98
CA ILE A 45 0.85 16.67 -0.13
C ILE A 45 1.11 17.22 1.28
N ILE A 46 2.28 16.95 1.87
CA ILE A 46 2.61 17.41 3.23
C ILE A 46 2.79 18.93 3.28
N ALA A 47 3.26 19.57 2.20
CA ALA A 47 3.33 21.03 2.13
C ALA A 47 1.95 21.70 2.29
N VAL A 48 0.87 21.01 1.90
CA VAL A 48 -0.51 21.48 2.08
C VAL A 48 -1.07 21.06 3.44
N LEU A 49 -0.86 19.81 3.86
CA LEU A 49 -1.43 19.27 5.10
C LEU A 49 -0.70 19.74 6.37
N GLY A 50 0.56 20.12 6.25
CA GLY A 50 1.49 20.38 7.36
C GLY A 50 2.17 19.12 7.89
N PRO A 51 3.29 19.26 8.61
CA PRO A 51 4.04 18.15 9.18
C PRO A 51 3.24 17.44 10.28
N GLY A 52 3.51 16.15 10.49
CA GLY A 52 2.89 15.35 11.55
C GLY A 52 2.65 13.90 11.15
N LEU A 53 2.54 13.02 12.15
CA LEU A 53 2.35 11.57 11.94
C LEU A 53 1.10 11.28 11.08
N VAL A 54 -0.06 11.85 11.46
CA VAL A 54 -1.33 11.61 10.77
C VAL A 54 -1.24 12.06 9.32
N ASN A 55 -0.72 13.27 9.08
CA ASN A 55 -0.59 13.83 7.73
C ASN A 55 0.40 13.05 6.86
N ALA A 56 1.51 12.59 7.45
CA ALA A 56 2.45 11.69 6.77
C ALA A 56 1.78 10.36 6.40
N MET A 57 0.99 9.76 7.30
CA MET A 57 0.26 8.51 7.03
C MET A 57 -0.82 8.68 5.95
N LEU A 58 -1.53 9.81 5.95
CA LEU A 58 -2.49 10.17 4.91
C LEU A 58 -1.78 10.31 3.54
N SER A 59 -0.70 11.08 3.51
CA SER A 59 0.11 11.31 2.30
C SER A 59 0.62 10.01 1.69
N ILE A 60 1.27 9.16 2.50
CA ILE A 60 1.75 7.83 2.07
C ILE A 60 0.59 6.97 1.55
N GLY A 61 -0.54 6.97 2.26
CA GLY A 61 -1.73 6.23 1.87
C GLY A 61 -2.29 6.63 0.51
N ILE A 62 -2.39 7.93 0.25
CA ILE A 62 -2.89 8.48 -1.02
C ILE A 62 -1.95 8.10 -2.16
N ILE A 63 -0.63 8.19 -1.95
CA ILE A 63 0.37 7.89 -2.99
C ILE A 63 0.40 6.40 -3.34
N PHE A 64 0.12 5.53 -2.36
CA PHE A 64 0.13 4.08 -2.59
C PHE A 64 -1.21 3.55 -3.10
N ALA A 65 -2.31 4.32 -2.97
CA ALA A 65 -3.62 3.93 -3.44
C ALA A 65 -3.69 3.60 -4.94
N PRO A 66 -3.08 4.38 -5.87
CA PRO A 66 -2.97 4.05 -7.29
C PRO A 66 -2.35 2.68 -7.60
N GLY A 67 -1.24 2.36 -6.94
CA GLY A 67 -0.57 1.07 -7.13
C GLY A 67 -1.45 -0.09 -6.68
N LEU A 68 -2.08 0.06 -5.51
CA LEU A 68 -3.01 -0.94 -4.98
C LEU A 68 -4.27 -1.08 -5.84
N PHE A 69 -4.81 0.03 -6.34
CA PHE A 69 -5.92 0.06 -7.30
C PHE A 69 -5.62 -0.81 -8.52
N ARG A 70 -4.43 -0.65 -9.13
CA ARG A 70 -4.06 -1.41 -10.33
C ARG A 70 -3.97 -2.92 -10.05
N VAL A 71 -3.39 -3.31 -8.91
CA VAL A 71 -3.28 -4.72 -8.52
C VAL A 71 -4.66 -5.33 -8.28
N VAL A 72 -5.51 -4.65 -7.50
CA VAL A 72 -6.88 -5.12 -7.22
C VAL A 72 -7.69 -5.19 -8.51
N ARG A 73 -7.60 -4.17 -9.37
CA ARG A 73 -8.29 -4.14 -10.67
C ARG A 73 -7.87 -5.32 -11.54
N GLY A 74 -6.57 -5.56 -11.70
CA GLY A 74 -6.05 -6.68 -12.49
C GLY A 74 -6.51 -8.04 -11.96
N ALA A 75 -6.41 -8.26 -10.65
CA ALA A 75 -6.87 -9.49 -10.03
C ALA A 75 -8.40 -9.66 -10.13
N THR A 76 -9.15 -8.57 -10.01
CA THR A 76 -10.62 -8.58 -10.16
C THR A 76 -11.02 -8.94 -11.58
N LEU A 77 -10.34 -8.37 -12.59
CA LEU A 77 -10.58 -8.69 -14.00
C LEU A 77 -10.41 -10.18 -14.27
N ALA A 78 -9.33 -10.78 -13.77
CA ALA A 78 -9.04 -12.20 -13.94
C ALA A 78 -10.11 -13.09 -13.28
N VAL A 79 -10.50 -12.79 -12.03
CA VAL A 79 -11.52 -13.58 -11.32
C VAL A 79 -12.92 -13.37 -11.91
N ALA A 80 -13.22 -12.17 -12.43
CA ALA A 80 -14.51 -11.89 -13.03
C ALA A 80 -14.76 -12.66 -14.33
N GLU A 81 -13.71 -13.19 -14.98
CA GLU A 81 -13.80 -14.04 -16.18
C GLU A 81 -13.92 -15.55 -15.86
N GLU A 82 -13.97 -15.92 -14.57
CA GLU A 82 -14.14 -17.31 -14.15
C GLU A 82 -15.60 -17.77 -14.24
N THR A 83 -15.80 -19.02 -14.66
CA THR A 83 -17.13 -19.60 -14.94
C THR A 83 -18.09 -19.60 -13.74
N PHE A 84 -17.56 -19.72 -12.51
CA PHE A 84 -18.39 -19.67 -11.30
C PHE A 84 -18.97 -18.26 -11.06
N VAL A 85 -18.28 -17.20 -11.51
CA VAL A 85 -18.77 -15.83 -11.41
C VAL A 85 -19.88 -15.60 -12.43
N ASP A 86 -19.69 -16.04 -13.67
CA ASP A 86 -20.73 -16.00 -14.70
C ASP A 86 -21.99 -16.76 -14.27
N SER A 87 -21.81 -17.95 -13.71
CA SER A 87 -22.90 -18.75 -13.16
C SER A 87 -23.64 -18.03 -12.03
N ALA A 88 -22.91 -17.39 -11.12
CA ALA A 88 -23.49 -16.61 -10.02
C ALA A 88 -24.29 -15.39 -10.53
N VAL A 89 -23.81 -14.71 -11.57
CA VAL A 89 -24.53 -13.59 -12.19
C VAL A 89 -25.78 -14.09 -12.93
N ALA A 90 -25.69 -15.21 -13.64
CA ALA A 90 -26.81 -15.79 -14.38
C ALA A 90 -28.01 -16.17 -13.48
N ILE A 91 -27.75 -16.60 -12.24
CA ILE A 91 -28.79 -16.87 -11.23
C ILE A 91 -29.28 -15.62 -10.49
N GLY A 92 -28.87 -14.41 -10.92
CA GLY A 92 -29.35 -13.14 -10.40
C GLY A 92 -28.53 -12.55 -9.25
N SER A 93 -27.26 -12.94 -9.05
CA SER A 93 -26.40 -12.28 -8.05
C SER A 93 -26.21 -10.80 -8.37
N SER A 94 -26.53 -9.93 -7.40
CA SER A 94 -26.31 -8.49 -7.54
C SER A 94 -24.82 -8.17 -7.63
N THR A 95 -24.46 -7.09 -8.33
CA THR A 95 -23.06 -6.65 -8.49
C THR A 95 -22.32 -6.53 -7.16
N ARG A 96 -22.98 -6.00 -6.13
CA ARG A 96 -22.39 -5.88 -4.78
C ARG A 96 -22.12 -7.25 -4.16
N ARG A 97 -23.07 -8.18 -4.26
CA ARG A 97 -22.89 -9.55 -3.76
C ARG A 97 -21.75 -10.24 -4.50
N THR A 98 -21.69 -10.12 -5.83
CA THR A 98 -20.61 -10.67 -6.66
C THR A 98 -19.24 -10.15 -6.23
N LEU A 99 -19.12 -8.84 -5.97
CA LEU A 99 -17.86 -8.26 -5.50
C LEU A 99 -17.42 -8.80 -4.14
N TRP A 100 -18.29 -8.73 -3.12
CA TRP A 100 -17.89 -9.03 -1.74
C TRP A 100 -17.85 -10.52 -1.40
N VAL A 101 -18.69 -11.34 -2.04
CA VAL A 101 -18.82 -12.77 -1.74
C VAL A 101 -18.01 -13.63 -2.70
N HIS A 102 -17.94 -13.26 -3.98
CA HIS A 102 -17.32 -14.09 -5.00
C HIS A 102 -15.93 -13.58 -5.41
N ILE A 103 -15.74 -12.28 -5.61
CA ILE A 103 -14.47 -11.74 -6.11
C ILE A 103 -13.47 -11.49 -4.98
N LEU A 104 -13.85 -10.71 -3.96
CA LEU A 104 -12.93 -10.28 -2.91
C LEU A 104 -12.22 -11.44 -2.20
N PRO A 105 -12.91 -12.54 -1.80
CA PRO A 105 -12.23 -13.67 -1.17
C PRO A 105 -11.20 -14.35 -2.08
N ASN A 106 -11.42 -14.34 -3.40
CA ASN A 106 -10.52 -14.94 -4.38
C ASN A 106 -9.29 -14.08 -4.67
N ILE A 107 -9.41 -12.74 -4.53
CA ILE A 107 -8.28 -11.81 -4.69
C ILE A 107 -7.59 -11.44 -3.37
N ALA A 108 -8.13 -11.88 -2.22
CA ALA A 108 -7.59 -11.54 -0.90
C ALA A 108 -6.12 -11.96 -0.76
N ALA A 109 -5.75 -13.10 -1.33
CA ALA A 109 -4.38 -13.58 -1.32
C ALA A 109 -3.38 -12.64 -2.01
N PRO A 110 -3.49 -12.35 -3.33
CA PRO A 110 -2.58 -11.41 -3.97
C PRO A 110 -2.65 -10.00 -3.36
N LEU A 111 -3.81 -9.59 -2.84
CA LEU A 111 -3.95 -8.32 -2.11
C LEU A 111 -3.10 -8.30 -0.83
N LEU A 112 -3.17 -9.33 0.01
CA LEU A 112 -2.42 -9.42 1.26
C LEU A 112 -0.91 -9.42 0.99
N VAL A 113 -0.46 -10.20 0.01
CA VAL A 113 0.96 -10.20 -0.42
C VAL A 113 1.41 -8.81 -0.86
N GLN A 114 0.57 -8.09 -1.62
CA GLN A 114 0.91 -6.74 -2.06
C GLN A 114 0.97 -5.74 -0.89
N VAL A 115 0.05 -5.86 0.07
CA VAL A 115 -0.01 -4.99 1.25
C VAL A 115 1.23 -5.16 2.13
N THR A 116 1.69 -6.40 2.36
CA THR A 116 2.86 -6.65 3.19
C THR A 116 4.13 -6.07 2.57
N ILE A 117 4.33 -6.24 1.26
CA ILE A 117 5.46 -5.63 0.54
C ILE A 117 5.40 -4.10 0.68
N LEU A 118 4.24 -3.50 0.44
CA LEU A 118 4.06 -2.05 0.54
C LEU A 118 4.20 -1.52 1.96
N MET A 119 3.95 -2.32 2.99
CA MET A 119 4.23 -1.92 4.39
C MET A 119 5.70 -1.64 4.63
N GLY A 120 6.60 -2.48 4.09
CA GLY A 120 8.04 -2.25 4.16
C GLY A 120 8.45 -0.96 3.46
N VAL A 121 7.93 -0.72 2.26
CA VAL A 121 8.19 0.52 1.51
C VAL A 121 7.61 1.74 2.26
N ALA A 122 6.41 1.63 2.81
CA ALA A 122 5.78 2.70 3.58
C ALA A 122 6.60 3.10 4.80
N LEU A 123 7.21 2.13 5.50
CA LEU A 123 8.12 2.39 6.61
C LEU A 123 9.33 3.22 6.16
N LEU A 124 9.94 2.88 5.03
CA LEU A 124 11.08 3.62 4.49
C LEU A 124 10.70 5.05 4.09
N VAL A 125 9.52 5.23 3.49
CA VAL A 125 9.01 6.56 3.11
C VAL A 125 8.69 7.38 4.36
N GLU A 126 8.04 6.81 5.36
CA GLU A 126 7.77 7.46 6.65
C GLU A 126 9.08 7.90 7.31
N ALA A 127 10.06 7.00 7.40
CA ALA A 127 11.35 7.32 7.99
C ALA A 127 12.08 8.43 7.22
N SER A 128 11.96 8.47 5.89
CA SER A 128 12.52 9.54 5.05
C SER A 128 11.86 10.90 5.34
N LEU A 129 10.53 10.92 5.48
CA LEU A 129 9.78 12.13 5.83
C LEU A 129 10.12 12.61 7.24
N SER A 130 10.16 11.70 8.21
CA SER A 130 10.54 11.98 9.60
C SER A 130 12.00 12.44 9.71
N PHE A 131 12.91 11.91 8.87
CA PHE A 131 14.30 12.37 8.79
C PHE A 131 14.40 13.82 8.34
N ILE A 132 13.55 14.26 7.41
CA ILE A 132 13.49 15.65 6.93
C ILE A 132 12.68 16.54 7.90
N GLY A 133 12.05 15.97 8.93
CA GLY A 133 11.26 16.70 9.93
C GLY A 133 9.80 16.93 9.53
N LEU A 134 9.32 16.23 8.51
CA LEU A 134 7.95 16.34 7.99
C LEU A 134 7.01 15.22 8.49
N GLY A 135 7.56 14.18 9.08
CA GLY A 135 6.81 13.07 9.67
C GLY A 135 6.49 13.29 11.14
N VAL A 136 6.83 12.31 11.98
CA VAL A 136 6.59 12.33 13.43
C VAL A 136 7.30 13.54 14.06
N GLN A 137 6.57 14.26 14.92
CA GLN A 137 7.06 15.44 15.62
C GLN A 137 7.37 15.10 17.08
N PRO A 138 8.35 15.75 17.72
CA PRO A 138 8.58 15.63 19.16
C PRO A 138 7.30 15.91 19.96
N PRO A 139 7.05 15.21 21.09
CA PRO A 139 7.96 14.31 21.81
C PRO A 139 7.99 12.86 21.29
N ASP A 140 7.19 12.52 20.29
CA ASP A 140 7.08 11.14 19.80
C ASP A 140 8.34 10.70 19.06
N ALA A 141 8.78 9.48 19.34
CA ALA A 141 9.95 8.89 18.69
C ALA A 141 9.55 8.14 17.40
N SER A 142 10.35 8.31 16.35
CA SER A 142 10.28 7.52 15.12
C SER A 142 11.69 7.08 14.72
N TRP A 143 11.83 5.98 13.99
CA TRP A 143 13.15 5.58 13.49
C TRP A 143 13.75 6.61 12.54
N GLY A 144 12.94 7.33 11.76
CA GLY A 144 13.42 8.44 10.93
C GLY A 144 13.98 9.63 11.72
N SER A 145 13.29 10.05 12.79
CA SER A 145 13.77 11.15 13.65
C SER A 145 14.99 10.73 14.47
N MET A 146 15.09 9.46 14.88
CA MET A 146 16.30 8.91 15.50
C MET A 146 17.49 8.89 14.54
N LEU A 147 17.28 8.49 13.27
CA LEU A 147 18.31 8.56 12.24
C LEU A 147 18.78 10.00 12.00
N LYS A 148 17.85 10.97 11.99
CA LYS A 148 18.20 12.39 11.89
C LYS A 148 19.09 12.83 13.05
N ALA A 149 18.71 12.49 14.28
CA ALA A 149 19.48 12.81 15.48
C ALA A 149 20.89 12.19 15.44
N ALA A 150 20.98 10.91 15.06
CA ALA A 150 22.25 10.21 14.88
C ALA A 150 23.12 10.87 13.81
N TYR A 151 22.54 11.25 12.67
CA TYR A 151 23.24 11.96 11.60
C TYR A 151 23.79 13.31 12.08
N THR A 152 22.97 14.11 12.78
CA THR A 152 23.43 15.41 13.32
C THR A 152 24.53 15.28 14.37
N ASN A 153 24.60 14.13 15.06
CA ASN A 153 25.57 13.87 16.11
C ASN A 153 26.68 12.87 15.69
N GLN A 154 26.87 12.66 14.39
CA GLN A 154 27.73 11.60 13.86
C GLN A 154 29.19 11.69 14.31
N PHE A 155 29.71 12.91 14.53
CA PHE A 155 31.10 13.10 14.97
C PHE A 155 31.32 12.78 16.45
N HIS A 156 30.27 12.86 17.28
CA HIS A 156 30.33 12.49 18.70
C HIS A 156 29.93 11.05 18.96
N SER A 157 28.99 10.52 18.18
CA SER A 157 28.48 9.15 18.35
C SER A 157 28.23 8.49 16.97
N PRO A 158 29.30 8.07 16.27
CA PRO A 158 29.20 7.55 14.90
C PRO A 158 28.34 6.29 14.78
N PHE A 159 28.20 5.51 15.85
CA PHE A 159 27.41 4.28 15.87
C PHE A 159 25.94 4.50 16.24
N ALA A 160 25.50 5.73 16.55
CA ALA A 160 24.11 6.01 16.93
C ALA A 160 23.09 5.71 15.81
N VAL A 161 23.54 5.62 14.55
CA VAL A 161 22.70 5.30 13.39
C VAL A 161 22.31 3.81 13.32
N VAL A 162 23.14 2.94 13.88
CA VAL A 162 23.04 1.48 13.73
C VAL A 162 21.74 0.91 14.31
N PRO A 163 21.31 1.26 15.54
CA PRO A 163 20.11 0.67 16.14
C PRO A 163 18.85 0.90 15.31
N SER A 164 18.63 2.13 14.84
CA SER A 164 17.47 2.48 14.00
C SER A 164 17.55 1.79 12.64
N GLY A 165 18.74 1.75 12.02
CA GLY A 165 18.94 1.05 10.75
C GLY A 165 18.65 -0.45 10.85
N VAL A 166 19.17 -1.12 11.88
CA VAL A 166 18.92 -2.57 12.10
C VAL A 166 17.45 -2.84 12.37
N ALA A 167 16.79 -2.03 13.21
CA ALA A 167 15.37 -2.18 13.48
C ALA A 167 14.51 -2.05 12.21
N MET A 168 14.84 -1.08 11.35
CA MET A 168 14.16 -0.91 10.05
C MET A 168 14.40 -2.11 9.13
N VAL A 169 15.64 -2.59 9.00
CA VAL A 169 15.97 -3.76 8.17
C VAL A 169 15.21 -5.00 8.62
N LEU A 170 15.22 -5.30 9.92
CA LEU A 170 14.51 -6.46 10.48
C LEU A 170 13.01 -6.35 10.26
N THR A 171 12.44 -5.15 10.40
CA THR A 171 11.01 -4.92 10.19
C THR A 171 10.61 -5.09 8.73
N VAL A 172 11.38 -4.53 7.80
CA VAL A 172 11.16 -4.71 6.36
C VAL A 172 11.29 -6.17 5.97
N LEU A 173 12.31 -6.86 6.49
CA LEU A 173 12.50 -8.30 6.25
C LEU A 173 11.30 -9.10 6.75
N ALA A 174 10.84 -8.85 7.98
CA ALA A 174 9.68 -9.52 8.55
C ALA A 174 8.42 -9.34 7.68
N PHE A 175 8.14 -8.12 7.20
CA PHE A 175 7.02 -7.90 6.29
C PHE A 175 7.16 -8.64 4.95
N ASN A 176 8.36 -8.69 4.38
CA ASN A 176 8.60 -9.44 3.14
C ASN A 176 8.42 -10.95 3.37
N THR A 177 9.00 -11.50 4.43
CA THR A 177 8.87 -12.92 4.78
C THR A 177 7.41 -13.32 5.04
N ILE A 178 6.63 -12.47 5.70
CA ILE A 178 5.17 -12.69 5.85
C ILE A 178 4.49 -12.71 4.48
N GLY A 179 4.85 -11.78 3.58
CA GLY A 179 4.32 -11.73 2.22
C GLY A 179 4.61 -13.00 1.42
N ASP A 180 5.85 -13.48 1.48
CA ASP A 180 6.25 -14.71 0.79
C ASP A 180 5.56 -15.93 1.40
N SER A 181 5.44 -16.01 2.73
CA SER A 181 4.73 -17.09 3.41
C SER A 181 3.25 -17.16 3.00
N ILE A 182 2.57 -16.00 2.88
CA ILE A 182 1.19 -15.92 2.38
C ILE A 182 1.12 -16.39 0.93
N ARG A 183 2.07 -15.93 0.09
CA ARG A 183 2.13 -16.33 -1.33
C ARG A 183 2.28 -17.85 -1.47
N ASP A 184 3.16 -18.45 -0.67
CA ASP A 184 3.44 -19.89 -0.72
C ASP A 184 2.24 -20.71 -0.26
N ALA A 185 1.59 -20.31 0.85
CA ALA A 185 0.38 -20.96 1.35
C ALA A 185 -0.76 -20.93 0.31
N VAL A 186 -0.89 -19.84 -0.44
CA VAL A 186 -1.90 -19.70 -1.50
C VAL A 186 -1.52 -20.48 -2.74
N GLY A 187 -0.23 -20.47 -3.11
CA GLY A 187 0.30 -21.21 -4.25
C GLY A 187 0.09 -22.72 -4.12
N LEU A 188 0.23 -23.27 -2.90
CA LEU A 188 -0.06 -24.67 -2.61
C LEU A 188 -1.54 -25.02 -2.85
N ARG A 189 -2.47 -24.15 -2.45
CA ARG A 189 -3.91 -24.37 -2.60
C ARG A 189 -4.39 -24.38 -4.07
N ARG A 190 -3.65 -23.77 -5.00
CA ARG A 190 -3.97 -23.82 -6.43
C ARG A 190 -3.48 -25.10 -7.13
N ARG A 191 -2.61 -25.90 -6.49
CA ARG A 191 -2.05 -27.13 -7.06
C ARG A 191 -2.77 -28.41 -6.62
N THR A 192 -3.60 -28.33 -5.58
CA THR A 192 -4.43 -29.42 -5.03
C THR A 192 -5.88 -29.25 -5.43
#